data_AF-A0A7C2AT16-F1
#
_entry.id   AF-A0A7C2AT16-F1
#
_cell.length_a   1.000
_cell.length_b   1.000
_cell.length_c   1.000
_cell.angle_alpha   90.00
_cell.angle_beta   90.00
_cell.angle_gamma   90.00
#
_symmetry.space_group_name_H-M   'P 1'
#
loop_
_entity.id
_entity.type
_entity.pdbx_description
1 polymer ?
#
loop_
_entity_poly.entity_id
_entity_poly.type
_entity_poly.pdbx_seq_one_letter_code
_entity_poly.pdbx_strand_id
1 'polypeptide(L)' 'MRVCLYLEADEAFAKSGFKRAFEHHVKALRLQGVSVTTDP' A
#
# COMPACT_ATOMS: atom_id res chain seq x y z
N MET A 1 -16.18 1.69 -1.81
CA MET A 1 -15.23 2.69 -1.25
C MET A 1 -13.95 2.64 -2.05
N ARG A 2 -13.38 3.79 -2.43
CA ARG A 2 -12.10 3.89 -3.15
C ARG A 2 -11.07 4.51 -2.22
N VAL A 3 -9.93 3.84 -2.02
CA VAL A 3 -8.86 4.26 -1.12
C VAL A 3 -7.59 4.51 -1.92
N CYS A 4 -6.96 5.66 -1.71
CA CYS A 4 -5.58 5.88 -2.11
C CYS A 4 -4.66 5.50 -0.95
N LEU A 5 -3.77 4.55 -1.17
CA LEU A 5 -2.76 4.15 -0.22
C LEU A 5 -1.39 4.29 -0.88
N TYR A 6 -0.66 5.34 -0.52
CA TYR A 6 0.62 5.72 -1.10
C TYR A 6 1.75 5.59 -0.07
N LEU A 7 2.93 5.19 -0.52
CA LEU A 7 4.15 5.17 0.29
C LEU A 7 5.15 6.17 -0.31
N GLU A 8 5.40 7.23 0.43
CA GLU A 8 6.39 8.23 0.03
C GLU A 8 7.80 7.65 0.09
N ALA A 9 8.63 8.02 -0.89
CA ALA A 9 10.00 7.54 -1.02
C ALA A 9 10.14 6.00 -1.00
N ASP A 10 9.29 5.30 -1.78
CA ASP A 10 9.32 3.84 -1.97
C ASP A 10 10.75 3.28 -2.07
N GLU A 11 11.57 3.86 -2.94
CA GLU A 11 12.94 3.41 -3.19
C GLU A 11 13.83 3.46 -1.94
N ALA A 12 13.65 4.48 -1.09
CA ALA A 12 14.39 4.60 0.16
C ALA A 12 13.96 3.56 1.20
N PHE A 13 12.72 3.07 1.10
CA PHE A 13 12.13 2.12 2.04
C PHE A 13 11.99 0.70 1.50
N ALA A 14 12.48 0.42 0.29
CA ALA A 14 12.28 -0.85 -0.42
C ALA A 14 12.63 -2.11 0.39
N LYS A 15 13.61 -2.03 1.29
CA LYS A 15 14.03 -3.15 2.17
C LYS A 15 13.62 -2.99 3.63
N SER A 16 12.83 -1.98 3.94
CA SER A 16 12.40 -1.66 5.30
C SER A 16 11.11 -2.39 5.70
N GLY A 17 10.80 -2.37 6.99
CA GLY A 17 9.51 -2.82 7.50
C GLY A 17 8.32 -2.03 6.95
N PHE A 18 8.54 -0.76 6.56
CA PHE A 18 7.48 0.10 6.01
C PHE A 18 6.95 -0.41 4.68
N LYS A 19 7.84 -0.85 3.77
CA LYS A 19 7.41 -1.43 2.48
C LYS A 19 6.59 -2.70 2.68
N ARG A 20 7.02 -3.59 3.57
CA ARG A 20 6.28 -4.82 3.90
C ARG A 20 4.91 -4.51 4.51
N ALA A 21 4.85 -3.57 5.44
CA ALA A 21 3.60 -3.14 6.07
C ALA A 21 2.62 -2.55 5.04
N PHE A 22 3.14 -1.73 4.12
CA PHE A 22 2.39 -1.15 3.01
C PHE A 22 1.79 -2.23 2.10
N GLU A 23 2.60 -3.19 1.64
CA GLU A 23 2.15 -4.29 0.79
C GLU A 23 1.08 -5.15 1.48
N HIS A 24 1.26 -5.43 2.77
CA HIS A 24 0.28 -6.15 3.58
C HIS A 24 -1.05 -5.39 3.70
N HIS A 25 -1.01 -4.06 3.87
CA HIS A 25 -2.21 -3.24 3.90
C HIS A 25 -2.94 -3.23 2.56
N VAL A 26 -2.23 -3.04 1.44
CA VAL A 26 -2.82 -3.10 0.10
C VAL A 26 -3.50 -4.46 -0.12
N LYS A 27 -2.83 -5.55 0.27
CA LYS A 27 -3.38 -6.90 0.15
C LYS A 27 -4.65 -7.08 1.00
N ALA A 28 -4.64 -6.64 2.25
CA ALA A 28 -5.78 -6.76 3.15
C ALA A 28 -7.01 -6.01 2.61
N LEU A 29 -6.82 -4.79 2.12
CA LEU A 29 -7.90 -3.99 1.53
C LEU A 29 -8.50 -4.64 0.29
N ARG A 30 -7.65 -5.16 -0.61
CA ARG A 30 -8.11 -5.86 -1.81
C ARG A 30 -8.90 -7.13 -1.47
N LEU A 31 -8.48 -7.89 -0.44
CA LEU A 31 -9.21 -9.07 0.03
C LEU A 31 -10.61 -8.73 0.57
N GLN A 32 -10.82 -7.52 1.06
CA GLN A 32 -12.14 -7.03 1.49
C GLN A 32 -12.97 -6.44 0.34
N GLY A 33 -12.51 -6.58 -0.91
CA GLY A 33 -13.19 -6.02 -2.08
C GLY A 33 -13.06 -4.48 -2.20
N VAL A 34 -12.14 -3.86 -1.47
CA VAL A 34 -11.90 -2.42 -1.56
C VAL A 34 -11.08 -2.11 -2.80
N SER A 35 -11.51 -1.11 -3.57
CA SER A 35 -10.75 -0.59 -4.70
C SER A 35 -9.61 0.30 -4.19
N VAL A 36 -8.37 -0.12 -4.41
CA VAL A 36 -7.15 0.57 -3.94
C VAL A 36 -6.35 1.11 -5.11
N THR A 37 -5.99 2.39 -5.07
CA THR A 37 -4.92 2.99 -5.89
C THR A 37 -3.68 3.23 -5.04
N THR A 38 -2.50 3.07 -5.61
CA THR A 38 -1.21 3.41 -4.99
C THR A 38 -0.52 4.58 -5.67
N ASP A 39 -1.15 5.10 -6.72
CA ASP A 39 -0.74 6.30 -7.45
C ASP A 39 -1.65 7.45 -6.95
N PRO A 40 -1.08 8.46 -6.28
CA PRO A 40 -1.83 9.57 -5.70
C PRO A 40 -2.48 10.49 -6.74
#